data_AF-A0A921FJL6-F1
#
_entry.id   AF-A0A921FJL6-F1
#
_cell.length_a   1.000
_cell.length_b   1.000
_cell.length_c   1.000
_cell.angle_alpha   90.00
_cell.angle_beta   90.00
_cell.angle_gamma   90.00
#
_symmetry.space_group_name_H-M   'P 1'
#
loop_
_entity.id
_entity.type
_entity.pdbx_description
1 polymer ?
#
loop_
_entity_poly.entity_id
_entity_poly.type
_entity_poly.pdbx_seq_one_letter_code
_entity_poly.pdbx_strand_id
1 'polypeptide(L)'
;MTHSFPAQQLTCPVPDECTVAISELSQHARDGNLPTFKLSKDRVWFRVYDARDGYGVPNPGWGNTRFAPFDDLLSGSRVPTMYLAESLEAALLETRLHTIYELEPESRIVAERSLHGYLHAQVVPPTNMTVVDLRDPQLQALGLTRENLANSSFEHYPCTRKVAQAIHAGPQGPDGIIWHSRQAEFSRQAQYEVMVVFADRVRHDRDAWTLSPARNANGALLEGAGRELFDEVADALGVTVIADY
;
A
#
# COMPACT_ATOMS: atom_id res chain seq x y z
N MET A 1 -0.93 21.77 -19.34
CA MET A 1 0.23 21.82 -18.44
C MET A 1 0.74 20.40 -18.33
N THR A 2 1.97 20.12 -18.75
CA THR A 2 2.61 18.84 -18.44
C THR A 2 2.80 18.79 -16.94
N HIS A 3 1.93 18.07 -16.23
CA HIS A 3 2.09 17.86 -14.80
C HIS A 3 3.34 17.01 -14.59
N SER A 4 4.48 17.65 -14.36
CA SER A 4 5.70 16.95 -13.97
C SER A 4 5.49 16.42 -12.55
N PHE A 5 5.71 15.12 -12.36
CA PHE A 5 5.75 14.57 -11.02
C PHE A 5 6.96 15.12 -10.25
N PRO A 6 6.91 15.13 -8.90
CA PRO A 6 8.10 15.33 -8.09
C PRO A 6 9.13 14.27 -8.43
N ALA A 7 10.41 14.62 -8.30
CA ALA A 7 11.52 13.68 -8.45
C ALA A 7 11.33 12.50 -7.48
N GLN A 8 11.63 11.28 -7.95
CA GLN A 8 11.65 10.11 -7.07
C GLN A 8 12.70 10.29 -5.97
N GLN A 9 12.34 9.90 -4.75
CA GLN A 9 13.23 9.96 -3.60
C GLN A 9 13.67 8.55 -3.25
N LEU A 10 14.94 8.25 -3.57
CA LEU A 10 15.57 6.93 -3.35
C LEU A 10 16.77 7.01 -2.38
N THR A 11 17.17 8.21 -1.96
CA THR A 11 18.25 8.38 -0.99
C THR A 11 17.69 8.32 0.42
N CYS A 12 18.24 7.43 1.25
CA CYS A 12 17.87 7.36 2.67
C CYS A 12 18.32 8.65 3.37
N PRO A 13 17.44 9.35 4.10
CA PRO A 13 17.82 10.53 4.87
C PRO A 13 18.68 10.18 6.09
N VAL A 14 18.51 8.99 6.67
CA VAL A 14 19.24 8.49 7.85
C VAL A 14 19.76 7.07 7.60
N PRO A 15 20.80 6.91 6.76
CA PRO A 15 21.27 5.59 6.32
C PRO A 15 21.84 4.73 7.46
N ASP A 16 22.45 5.35 8.47
CA ASP A 16 23.10 4.63 9.58
C ASP A 16 22.10 3.94 10.53
N GLU A 17 20.83 4.36 10.51
CA GLU A 17 19.73 3.80 11.31
C GLU A 17 18.80 2.90 10.48
N CYS A 18 19.05 2.78 9.17
CA CYS A 18 18.16 2.08 8.26
C CYS A 18 18.24 0.56 8.41
N THR A 19 17.13 -0.05 8.79
CA THR A 19 17.00 -1.51 8.94
C THR A 19 16.65 -2.25 7.64
N VAL A 20 16.21 -1.52 6.61
CA VAL A 20 15.76 -2.11 5.34
C VAL A 20 16.89 -2.91 4.67
N ALA A 21 16.66 -4.18 4.36
CA ALA A 21 17.62 -5.08 3.71
C ALA A 21 17.69 -4.82 2.20
N ILE A 22 18.11 -3.61 1.81
CA ILE A 22 18.12 -3.16 0.42
C ILE A 22 18.99 -4.07 -0.44
N SER A 23 20.19 -4.40 0.03
CA SER A 23 21.19 -5.16 -0.72
C SER A 23 20.69 -6.57 -1.02
N GLU A 24 20.23 -7.27 0.01
CA GLU A 24 19.74 -8.65 -0.03
C GLU A 24 18.50 -8.76 -0.91
N LEU A 25 17.46 -7.96 -0.63
CA LEU A 25 16.20 -8.02 -1.40
C LEU A 25 16.38 -7.60 -2.85
N SER A 26 17.20 -6.58 -3.11
CA SER A 26 17.49 -6.17 -4.49
C SER A 26 18.35 -7.21 -5.23
N GLN A 27 19.22 -7.94 -4.52
CA GLN A 27 19.99 -9.03 -5.11
C GLN A 27 19.08 -10.21 -5.46
N HIS A 28 18.21 -10.61 -4.52
CA HIS A 28 17.21 -11.64 -4.78
C HIS A 28 16.29 -11.28 -5.96
N ALA A 29 15.87 -10.01 -6.04
CA ALA A 29 15.10 -9.49 -7.17
C ALA A 29 15.85 -9.65 -8.50
N ARG A 30 17.13 -9.28 -8.56
CA ARG A 30 17.97 -9.41 -9.77
C ARG A 30 18.19 -10.86 -10.18
N ASP A 31 18.38 -11.74 -9.20
CA ASP A 31 18.61 -13.17 -9.41
C ASP A 31 17.33 -13.93 -9.75
N GLY A 32 16.16 -13.29 -9.59
CA GLY A 32 14.86 -13.87 -9.91
C GLY A 32 14.46 -15.01 -8.97
N ASN A 33 14.87 -14.94 -7.71
CA ASN A 33 14.65 -15.98 -6.70
C ASN A 33 13.78 -15.51 -5.53
N LEU A 34 13.08 -14.38 -5.68
CA LEU A 34 12.12 -13.96 -4.66
C LEU A 34 10.92 -14.91 -4.64
N PRO A 35 10.39 -15.24 -3.45
CA PRO A 35 9.14 -15.99 -3.33
C PRO A 35 8.00 -15.22 -4.01
N THR A 36 7.08 -15.97 -4.62
CA THR A 36 5.93 -15.39 -5.32
C THR A 36 4.64 -16.01 -4.82
N PHE A 37 3.58 -15.22 -4.88
CA PHE A 37 2.23 -15.63 -4.51
C PHE A 37 1.28 -15.38 -5.67
N LYS A 38 0.46 -16.39 -5.99
CA LYS A 38 -0.59 -16.29 -7.01
C LYS A 38 -1.86 -15.77 -6.39
N LEU A 39 -2.28 -14.61 -6.86
CA LEU A 39 -3.46 -13.92 -6.40
C LEU A 39 -4.63 -14.23 -7.32
N SER A 40 -5.72 -14.78 -6.75
CA SER A 40 -6.92 -15.10 -7.52
C SER A 40 -7.66 -13.83 -7.92
N LYS A 41 -8.14 -13.80 -9.16
CA LYS A 41 -9.07 -12.78 -9.68
C LYS A 41 -10.40 -12.75 -8.95
N ASP A 42 -10.73 -13.77 -8.17
CA ASP A 42 -11.99 -13.86 -7.44
C ASP A 42 -11.87 -13.34 -6.00
N ARG A 43 -10.65 -12.95 -5.57
CA ARG A 43 -10.42 -12.38 -4.24
C ARG A 43 -10.78 -10.90 -4.21
N VAL A 44 -11.61 -10.53 -3.24
CA VAL A 44 -11.97 -9.14 -2.95
C VAL A 44 -10.86 -8.48 -2.15
N TRP A 45 -10.55 -7.23 -2.50
CA TRP A 45 -9.60 -6.37 -1.81
C TRP A 45 -10.24 -5.03 -1.48
N PHE A 46 -9.73 -4.39 -0.44
CA PHE A 46 -10.16 -3.07 -0.01
C PHE A 46 -9.18 -2.01 -0.49
N ARG A 47 -9.72 -0.85 -0.84
CA ARG A 47 -8.96 0.34 -1.22
C ARG A 47 -9.62 1.58 -0.65
N VAL A 48 -8.79 2.53 -0.21
CA VAL A 48 -9.19 3.91 0.06
C VAL A 48 -8.57 4.80 -1.01
N TYR A 49 -9.36 5.71 -1.58
CA TYR A 49 -8.96 6.54 -2.72
C TYR A 49 -9.63 7.92 -2.68
N ASP A 50 -9.04 8.87 -3.39
CA ASP A 50 -9.56 10.22 -3.54
C ASP A 50 -10.73 10.24 -4.55
N ALA A 51 -11.82 10.94 -4.24
CA ALA A 51 -13.01 11.02 -5.08
C ALA A 51 -12.77 11.67 -6.46
N ARG A 52 -11.64 12.37 -6.63
CA ARG A 52 -11.20 12.86 -7.95
C ARG A 52 -10.78 11.72 -8.88
N ASP A 53 -10.44 10.57 -8.31
CA ASP A 53 -10.05 9.36 -9.01
C ASP A 53 -11.18 8.31 -8.96
N GLY A 54 -11.09 7.29 -9.81
CA GLY A 54 -11.96 6.11 -9.73
C GLY A 54 -11.34 4.99 -8.88
N TYR A 55 -12.18 4.11 -8.33
CA TYR A 55 -11.72 2.97 -7.52
C TYR A 55 -10.72 2.06 -8.28
N GLY A 56 -10.84 1.96 -9.60
CA GLY A 56 -9.95 1.21 -10.50
C GLY A 56 -8.84 2.05 -11.13
N VAL A 57 -8.73 3.33 -10.81
CA VAL A 57 -7.71 4.23 -11.38
C VAL A 57 -6.46 4.18 -10.51
N PRO A 58 -5.29 3.78 -11.02
CA PRO A 58 -4.07 3.75 -10.25
C PRO A 58 -3.58 5.18 -9.94
N ASN A 59 -2.85 5.34 -8.84
CA ASN A 59 -2.13 6.57 -8.58
C ASN A 59 -1.01 6.69 -9.62
N PRO A 60 -0.97 7.76 -10.43
CA PRO A 60 -0.02 7.89 -11.54
C PRO A 60 1.41 8.21 -11.09
N GLY A 61 1.65 8.36 -9.78
CA GLY A 61 2.98 8.60 -9.21
C GLY A 61 3.07 9.75 -8.22
N TRP A 62 1.95 10.22 -7.68
CA TRP A 62 1.92 11.24 -6.62
C TRP A 62 2.03 10.62 -5.23
N GLY A 63 2.39 11.46 -4.26
CA GLY A 63 2.44 11.07 -2.84
C GLY A 63 3.80 10.52 -2.41
N ASN A 64 3.82 9.97 -1.20
CA ASN A 64 5.01 9.52 -0.51
C ASN A 64 4.68 8.22 0.24
N THR A 65 4.69 7.08 -0.45
CA THR A 65 4.30 5.77 0.12
C THR A 65 5.49 4.81 0.22
N ARG A 66 5.30 3.68 0.91
CA ARG A 66 6.39 2.72 1.18
C ARG A 66 7.08 2.20 -0.08
N PHE A 67 6.32 1.87 -1.11
CA PHE A 67 6.84 1.22 -2.32
C PHE A 67 6.70 2.09 -3.57
N ALA A 68 6.26 3.34 -3.42
CA ALA A 68 6.11 4.30 -4.52
C ALA A 68 6.26 5.75 -4.00
N PRO A 69 6.53 6.74 -4.86
CA PRO A 69 6.82 6.61 -6.29
C PRO A 69 8.26 6.16 -6.57
N PHE A 70 8.45 5.48 -7.70
CA PHE A 70 9.74 5.26 -8.35
C PHE A 70 9.56 5.27 -9.87
N ASP A 71 10.65 5.47 -10.60
CA ASP A 71 10.64 5.41 -12.05
C ASP A 71 11.17 4.03 -12.51
N ASP A 72 10.57 3.47 -13.57
CA ASP A 72 11.04 2.24 -14.20
C ASP A 72 12.49 2.41 -14.68
N LEU A 73 13.36 1.46 -14.31
CA LEU A 73 14.78 1.51 -14.65
C LEU A 73 15.04 1.43 -16.16
N LEU A 74 14.14 0.81 -16.93
CA LEU A 74 14.32 0.67 -18.37
C LEU A 74 13.81 1.89 -19.13
N SER A 75 12.56 2.29 -18.91
CA SER A 75 11.93 3.39 -19.65
C SER A 75 12.17 4.77 -19.04
N GLY A 76 12.55 4.85 -17.77
CA GLY A 76 12.60 6.10 -17.01
C GLY A 76 11.22 6.70 -16.71
N SER A 77 10.13 5.99 -17.04
CA SER A 77 8.76 6.45 -16.80
C SER A 77 8.34 6.20 -15.36
N ARG A 78 7.55 7.11 -14.79
CA ARG A 78 6.94 6.92 -13.47
C ARG A 78 6.04 5.69 -13.47
N VAL A 79 6.25 4.76 -12.54
CA VAL A 79 5.41 3.56 -12.39
C VAL A 79 4.12 3.92 -11.66
N PRO A 80 2.94 3.77 -12.29
CA PRO A 80 1.66 3.96 -11.61
C PRO A 80 1.39 2.79 -10.65
N THR A 81 0.79 3.07 -9.50
CA THR A 81 0.56 2.03 -8.47
C THR A 81 -0.85 2.04 -7.90
N MET A 82 -1.30 0.88 -7.44
CA MET A 82 -2.55 0.74 -6.70
C MET A 82 -2.30 0.00 -5.38
N TYR A 83 -2.63 0.65 -4.27
CA TYR A 83 -2.56 0.04 -2.94
C TYR A 83 -3.88 -0.65 -2.61
N LEU A 84 -3.78 -1.88 -2.16
CA LEU A 84 -4.90 -2.75 -1.80
C LEU A 84 -4.63 -3.42 -0.45
N ALA A 85 -5.68 -3.75 0.28
CA ALA A 85 -5.58 -4.40 1.59
C ALA A 85 -6.69 -5.43 1.78
N GLU A 86 -6.49 -6.45 2.62
CA GLU A 86 -7.50 -7.48 2.80
C GLU A 86 -8.70 -7.05 3.64
N SER A 87 -8.61 -5.91 4.32
CA SER A 87 -9.68 -5.28 5.10
C SER A 87 -9.70 -3.77 4.89
N LEU A 88 -10.84 -3.14 5.18
CA LEU A 88 -10.94 -1.68 5.17
C LEU A 88 -10.04 -1.03 6.23
N GLU A 89 -9.93 -1.65 7.42
CA GLU A 89 -8.99 -1.23 8.47
C GLU A 89 -7.58 -1.14 7.89
N ALA A 90 -7.07 -2.22 7.30
CA ALA A 90 -5.74 -2.24 6.70
C ALA A 90 -5.58 -1.23 5.55
N ALA A 91 -6.63 -0.98 4.75
CA ALA A 91 -6.57 0.03 3.70
C ALA A 91 -6.49 1.47 4.26
N LEU A 92 -7.24 1.77 5.32
CA LEU A 92 -7.19 3.08 6.01
C LEU A 92 -5.83 3.30 6.65
N LEU A 93 -5.33 2.26 7.32
CA LEU A 93 -4.00 2.21 7.90
C LEU A 93 -2.93 2.48 6.85
N GLU A 94 -2.91 1.81 5.70
CA GLU A 94 -1.89 2.07 4.67
C GLU A 94 -2.02 3.42 3.96
N THR A 95 -3.16 4.12 4.06
CA THR A 95 -3.42 5.35 3.27
C THR A 95 -3.49 6.62 4.12
N ARG A 96 -4.46 6.72 5.01
CA ARG A 96 -4.79 7.96 5.76
C ARG A 96 -4.36 7.93 7.21
N LEU A 97 -4.19 6.73 7.76
CA LEU A 97 -3.84 6.53 9.16
C LEU A 97 -2.39 6.02 9.33
N HIS A 98 -1.57 6.03 8.28
CA HIS A 98 -0.25 5.38 8.29
C HIS A 98 0.75 5.94 9.31
N THR A 99 0.54 7.16 9.82
CA THR A 99 1.41 7.79 10.83
C THR A 99 0.87 7.70 12.26
N ILE A 100 -0.37 7.27 12.48
CA ILE A 100 -1.00 7.37 13.83
C ILE A 100 -0.27 6.51 14.86
N TYR A 101 0.45 5.48 14.43
CA TYR A 101 1.14 4.56 15.32
C TYR A 101 2.52 5.01 15.75
N GLU A 102 3.02 6.09 15.15
CA GLU A 102 4.19 6.81 15.67
C GLU A 102 3.80 7.67 16.88
N LEU A 103 2.50 7.77 17.18
CA LEU A 103 1.95 8.54 18.28
C LEU A 103 1.53 7.62 19.44
N GLU A 104 1.74 8.10 20.66
CA GLU A 104 1.17 7.48 21.86
C GLU A 104 -0.36 7.38 21.74
N PRO A 105 -1.01 6.34 22.32
CA PRO A 105 -2.44 6.11 22.16
C PRO A 105 -3.32 7.35 22.43
N GLU A 106 -3.03 8.11 23.48
CA GLU A 106 -3.73 9.35 23.85
C GLU A 106 -3.55 10.50 22.86
N SER A 107 -2.56 10.39 21.96
CA SER A 107 -2.21 11.40 20.95
C SER A 107 -2.65 11.01 19.54
N ARG A 108 -3.34 9.87 19.36
CA ARG A 108 -3.86 9.41 18.06
C ARG A 108 -5.05 10.24 17.60
N ILE A 109 -4.78 11.48 17.21
CA ILE A 109 -5.77 12.45 16.77
C ILE A 109 -5.70 12.61 15.25
N VAL A 110 -6.84 12.44 14.58
CA VAL A 110 -6.98 12.65 13.14
C VAL A 110 -8.00 13.74 12.88
N ALA A 111 -7.62 14.76 12.12
CA ALA A 111 -8.55 15.80 11.72
C ALA A 111 -9.52 15.25 10.66
N GLU A 112 -10.83 15.39 10.88
CA GLU A 112 -11.88 14.90 9.97
C GLU A 112 -11.73 15.49 8.56
N ARG A 113 -11.32 16.76 8.46
CA ARG A 113 -11.01 17.44 7.18
C ARG A 113 -9.99 16.68 6.32
N SER A 114 -9.12 15.89 6.93
CA SER A 114 -8.11 15.10 6.22
C SER A 114 -8.68 13.85 5.53
N LEU A 115 -9.94 13.52 5.83
CA LEU A 115 -10.71 12.40 5.27
C LEU A 115 -11.77 12.89 4.27
N HIS A 116 -11.99 14.20 4.17
CA HIS A 116 -12.92 14.79 3.19
C HIS A 116 -12.54 14.38 1.76
N GLY A 117 -13.54 13.96 1.00
CA GLY A 117 -13.35 13.52 -0.38
C GLY A 117 -12.68 12.17 -0.54
N TYR A 118 -12.42 11.42 0.54
CA TYR A 118 -11.96 10.04 0.44
C TYR A 118 -13.14 9.06 0.41
N LEU A 119 -13.01 8.08 -0.48
CA LEU A 119 -13.96 7.00 -0.68
C LEU A 119 -13.28 5.67 -0.34
N HIS A 120 -14.08 4.67 0.01
CA HIS A 120 -13.64 3.28 0.09
C HIS A 120 -14.23 2.46 -1.05
N ALA A 121 -13.56 1.36 -1.40
CA ALA A 121 -14.06 0.36 -2.33
C ALA A 121 -13.58 -1.06 -1.97
N GLN A 122 -14.43 -2.04 -2.25
CA GLN A 122 -14.17 -3.47 -2.32
C GLN A 122 -13.99 -3.82 -3.79
N VAL A 123 -12.75 -3.95 -4.24
CA VAL A 123 -12.37 -4.16 -5.64
C VAL A 123 -11.96 -5.60 -5.90
N VAL A 124 -12.18 -6.04 -7.13
CA VAL A 124 -11.83 -7.36 -7.65
C VAL A 124 -10.90 -7.18 -8.85
N PRO A 125 -9.73 -7.87 -8.88
CA PRO A 125 -8.75 -7.68 -9.94
C PRO A 125 -9.23 -8.24 -11.29
N PRO A 126 -8.77 -7.66 -12.43
CA PRO A 126 -9.18 -8.08 -13.77
C PRO A 126 -8.71 -9.49 -14.16
N THR A 127 -7.66 -9.98 -13.51
CA THR A 127 -7.00 -11.26 -13.83
C THR A 127 -6.33 -11.82 -12.59
N ASN A 128 -5.94 -13.10 -12.65
CA ASN A 128 -5.02 -13.67 -11.67
C ASN A 128 -3.70 -12.92 -11.79
N MET A 129 -3.13 -12.53 -10.65
CA MET A 129 -1.86 -11.80 -10.59
C MET A 129 -0.78 -12.67 -9.95
N THR A 130 0.48 -12.44 -10.30
CA THR A 130 1.62 -13.01 -9.60
C THR A 130 2.39 -11.88 -8.94
N VAL A 131 2.40 -11.86 -7.61
CA VAL A 131 3.10 -10.83 -6.83
C VAL A 131 4.29 -11.44 -6.12
N VAL A 132 5.31 -10.63 -5.83
CA VAL A 132 6.39 -11.02 -4.91
C VAL A 132 5.83 -11.06 -3.50
N ASP A 133 6.14 -12.12 -2.77
CA ASP A 133 5.58 -12.42 -1.45
C ASP A 133 6.58 -12.08 -0.34
N LEU A 134 6.40 -10.93 0.30
CA LEU A 134 7.22 -10.44 1.41
C LEU A 134 6.42 -10.44 2.72
N ARG A 135 5.45 -11.35 2.84
CA ARG A 135 4.82 -11.67 4.13
C ARG A 135 5.83 -12.33 5.06
N ASP A 136 5.62 -12.19 6.37
CA ASP A 136 6.60 -12.59 7.39
C ASP A 136 7.18 -13.99 7.24
N PRO A 137 6.40 -15.06 6.97
CA PRO A 137 6.98 -16.39 6.80
C PRO A 137 7.97 -16.46 5.63
N GLN A 138 7.72 -15.69 4.56
CA GLN A 138 8.59 -15.64 3.39
C GLN A 138 9.83 -14.78 3.63
N LEU A 139 9.71 -13.68 4.39
CA LEU A 139 10.89 -12.93 4.84
C LEU A 139 11.79 -13.82 5.70
N GLN A 140 11.23 -14.58 6.64
CA GLN A 140 11.98 -15.52 7.47
C GLN A 140 12.69 -16.59 6.64
N ALA A 141 12.05 -17.11 5.59
CA ALA A 141 12.65 -18.07 4.67
C ALA A 141 13.86 -17.50 3.89
N LEU A 142 13.89 -16.17 3.70
CA LEU A 142 15.03 -15.45 3.13
C LEU A 142 16.09 -15.04 4.18
N GLY A 143 15.91 -15.43 5.45
CA GLY A 143 16.79 -15.01 6.54
C GLY A 143 16.57 -13.57 6.99
N LEU A 144 15.43 -12.97 6.65
CA LEU A 144 15.05 -11.59 6.96
C LEU A 144 13.92 -11.55 8.00
N THR A 145 13.70 -10.36 8.55
CA THR A 145 12.61 -10.08 9.48
C THR A 145 11.73 -8.95 8.95
N ARG A 146 10.57 -8.72 9.57
CA ARG A 146 9.70 -7.59 9.22
C ARG A 146 10.40 -6.22 9.38
N GLU A 147 11.35 -6.10 10.32
CA GLU A 147 12.19 -4.89 10.48
C GLU A 147 12.99 -4.55 9.22
N ASN A 148 13.30 -5.57 8.41
CA ASN A 148 14.04 -5.39 7.18
C ASN A 148 13.19 -4.89 6.01
N LEU A 149 11.89 -4.67 6.19
CA LEU A 149 11.01 -4.17 5.14
C LEU A 149 9.71 -3.52 5.64
N ALA A 150 8.85 -4.28 6.30
CA ALA A 150 7.49 -3.85 6.63
C ALA A 150 7.48 -2.84 7.77
N ASN A 151 8.33 -3.02 8.79
CA ASN A 151 8.40 -2.18 9.99
C ASN A 151 9.25 -0.91 9.82
N SER A 152 9.77 -0.62 8.63
CA SER A 152 10.52 0.61 8.39
C SER A 152 9.63 1.85 8.58
N SER A 153 10.12 2.85 9.31
CA SER A 153 9.49 4.18 9.45
C SER A 153 9.49 4.96 8.15
N PHE A 154 8.67 6.02 8.08
CA PHE A 154 8.41 6.74 6.82
C PHE A 154 9.68 7.36 6.24
N GLU A 155 10.65 7.76 7.08
CA GLU A 155 11.94 8.28 6.67
C GLU A 155 12.74 7.25 5.86
N HIS A 156 12.48 5.96 6.02
CA HIS A 156 13.14 4.88 5.28
C HIS A 156 12.38 4.44 4.02
N TYR A 157 11.25 5.06 3.66
CA TYR A 157 10.56 4.78 2.40
C TYR A 157 11.45 4.89 1.14
N PRO A 158 12.44 5.79 1.05
CA PRO A 158 13.40 5.77 -0.06
C PRO A 158 14.11 4.42 -0.23
N CYS A 159 14.35 3.68 0.84
CA CYS A 159 15.00 2.37 0.83
C CYS A 159 14.06 1.27 0.33
N THR A 160 12.82 1.24 0.82
CA THR A 160 11.81 0.28 0.35
C THR A 160 11.40 0.53 -1.10
N ARG A 161 11.46 1.77 -1.59
CA ARG A 161 11.31 2.10 -3.02
C ARG A 161 12.42 1.55 -3.89
N LYS A 162 13.68 1.56 -3.41
CA LYS A 162 14.79 0.91 -4.13
C LYS A 162 14.54 -0.59 -4.28
N VAL A 163 14.04 -1.23 -3.22
CA VAL A 163 13.64 -2.65 -3.27
C VAL A 163 12.50 -2.84 -4.29
N ALA A 164 11.44 -2.03 -4.25
CA ALA A 164 10.35 -2.11 -5.22
C ALA A 164 10.79 -1.90 -6.67
N GLN A 165 11.69 -0.94 -6.91
CA GLN A 165 12.27 -0.68 -8.22
C GLN A 165 13.11 -1.86 -8.72
N ALA A 166 13.90 -2.49 -7.84
CA ALA A 166 14.64 -3.71 -8.18
C ALA A 166 13.71 -4.89 -8.48
N ILE A 167 12.62 -5.05 -7.71
CA ILE A 167 11.60 -6.08 -7.94
C ILE A 167 10.90 -5.87 -9.29
N HIS A 168 10.48 -4.64 -9.59
CA HIS A 168 9.81 -4.29 -10.85
C HIS A 168 10.71 -4.51 -12.08
N ALA A 169 12.02 -4.23 -11.94
CA ALA A 169 13.01 -4.45 -12.98
C ALA A 169 13.53 -5.91 -13.07
N GLY A 170 13.21 -6.75 -12.09
CA GLY A 170 13.71 -8.12 -11.99
C GLY A 170 13.13 -9.06 -13.07
N PRO A 171 13.82 -10.16 -13.39
CA PRO A 171 13.43 -11.08 -14.46
C PRO A 171 12.13 -11.85 -14.17
N GLN A 172 11.68 -11.91 -12.91
CA GLN A 172 10.39 -12.53 -12.54
C GLN A 172 9.18 -11.71 -13.03
N GLY A 173 9.35 -10.41 -13.31
CA GLY A 173 8.30 -9.53 -13.81
C GLY A 173 6.98 -9.58 -13.03
N PRO A 174 6.99 -9.46 -11.69
CA PRO A 174 5.76 -9.57 -10.90
C PRO A 174 4.82 -8.39 -11.12
N ASP A 175 3.52 -8.63 -10.90
CA ASP A 175 2.45 -7.63 -10.98
C ASP A 175 2.43 -6.68 -9.77
N GLY A 176 3.22 -6.96 -8.73
CA GLY A 176 3.20 -6.21 -7.49
C GLY A 176 3.96 -6.90 -6.35
N ILE A 177 3.77 -6.38 -5.15
CA ILE A 177 4.37 -6.87 -3.90
C ILE A 177 3.24 -7.02 -2.87
N ILE A 178 3.17 -8.18 -2.21
CA ILE A 178 2.32 -8.41 -1.04
C ILE A 178 3.17 -8.52 0.21
N TRP A 179 2.73 -7.92 1.31
CA TRP A 179 3.39 -8.01 2.61
C TRP A 179 2.34 -7.97 3.73
N HIS A 180 2.78 -8.22 4.96
CA HIS A 180 1.95 -7.98 6.13
C HIS A 180 2.11 -6.55 6.60
N SER A 181 0.99 -5.84 6.81
CA SER A 181 1.01 -4.47 7.26
C SER A 181 1.69 -4.37 8.63
N ARG A 182 2.64 -3.44 8.75
CA ARG A 182 3.23 -3.00 10.04
C ARG A 182 2.16 -2.70 11.08
N GLN A 183 1.04 -2.17 10.61
CA GLN A 183 0.02 -1.54 11.42
C GLN A 183 -0.89 -2.56 12.13
N ALA A 184 -0.85 -3.81 11.68
CA ALA A 184 -1.49 -4.95 12.34
C ALA A 184 -0.81 -5.34 13.68
N GLU A 185 0.34 -4.77 14.04
CA GLU A 185 0.93 -4.99 15.38
C GLU A 185 0.20 -4.24 16.49
N PHE A 186 -0.52 -3.17 16.13
CA PHE A 186 -1.23 -2.34 17.08
C PHE A 186 -2.73 -2.64 17.15
N SER A 187 -3.28 -3.31 16.14
CA SER A 187 -4.57 -3.97 16.25
C SER A 187 -4.36 -5.30 16.97
N ARG A 188 -5.29 -5.73 17.82
CA ARG A 188 -5.20 -7.02 18.53
C ARG A 188 -5.41 -8.24 17.60
N GLN A 189 -5.31 -8.04 16.29
CA GLN A 189 -5.62 -9.03 15.25
C GLN A 189 -4.39 -9.41 14.43
N ALA A 190 -4.52 -10.53 13.72
CA ALA A 190 -3.47 -11.12 12.92
C ALA A 190 -2.99 -10.19 11.80
N GLN A 191 -1.80 -10.51 11.29
CA GLN A 191 -1.07 -9.77 10.28
C GLN A 191 -1.90 -9.47 9.02
N TYR A 192 -2.36 -8.23 8.87
CA TYR A 192 -3.18 -7.87 7.71
C TYR A 192 -2.39 -7.91 6.41
N GLU A 193 -2.88 -8.64 5.41
CA GLU A 193 -2.31 -8.62 4.07
C GLU A 193 -2.58 -7.32 3.34
N VAL A 194 -1.52 -6.70 2.85
CA VAL A 194 -1.54 -5.48 2.06
C VAL A 194 -0.66 -5.66 0.84
N MET A 195 -1.01 -5.00 -0.26
CA MET A 195 -0.22 -5.07 -1.48
C MET A 195 -0.16 -3.74 -2.19
N VAL A 196 0.86 -3.63 -3.03
CA VAL A 196 0.98 -2.62 -4.07
C VAL A 196 1.01 -3.34 -5.40
N VAL A 197 0.13 -2.95 -6.31
CA VAL A 197 0.09 -3.42 -7.69
C VAL A 197 0.84 -2.42 -8.56
N PHE A 198 1.73 -2.90 -9.42
CA PHE A 198 2.36 -2.12 -10.48
C PHE A 198 1.41 -2.06 -11.67
N ALA A 199 0.73 -0.92 -11.84
CA ALA A 199 -0.41 -0.84 -12.75
C ALA A 199 -0.01 -0.78 -14.23
N ASP A 200 1.27 -0.61 -14.54
CA ASP A 200 1.82 -0.83 -15.88
C ASP A 200 1.91 -2.32 -16.26
N ARG A 201 1.79 -3.23 -15.29
CA ARG A 201 1.75 -4.69 -15.49
C ARG A 201 0.33 -5.27 -15.53
N VAL A 202 -0.65 -4.53 -15.03
CA VAL A 202 -2.04 -4.99 -14.88
C VAL A 202 -2.99 -4.07 -15.64
N ARG A 203 -4.01 -4.65 -16.27
CA ARG A 203 -5.07 -3.87 -16.91
C ARG A 203 -5.74 -2.92 -15.92
N HIS A 204 -5.88 -1.68 -16.33
CA HIS A 204 -6.52 -0.61 -15.55
C HIS A 204 -7.31 0.35 -16.45
N ASP A 205 -7.67 -0.12 -17.65
CA ASP A 205 -8.66 0.53 -18.48
C ASP A 205 -10.03 0.57 -17.78
N ARG A 206 -10.95 1.39 -18.30
CA ARG A 206 -12.30 1.50 -17.75
C ARG A 206 -12.92 0.11 -17.59
N ASP A 207 -13.51 -0.14 -16.42
CA ASP A 207 -14.18 -1.38 -16.04
C ASP A 207 -13.29 -2.63 -15.92
N ALA A 208 -11.95 -2.49 -16.01
CA ALA A 208 -11.05 -3.62 -15.78
C ALA A 208 -11.13 -4.12 -14.33
N TRP A 209 -11.05 -3.20 -13.38
CA TRP A 209 -11.33 -3.48 -11.98
C TRP A 209 -12.83 -3.36 -11.75
N THR A 210 -13.39 -4.32 -11.02
CA THR A 210 -14.83 -4.34 -10.71
C THR A 210 -15.04 -4.24 -9.21
N LEU A 211 -16.23 -3.78 -8.82
CA LEU A 211 -16.64 -3.80 -7.42
C LEU A 211 -17.13 -5.20 -7.04
N SER A 212 -16.94 -5.57 -5.78
CA SER A 212 -17.65 -6.73 -5.22
C SER A 212 -19.17 -6.54 -5.34
N PRO A 213 -19.97 -7.62 -5.33
CA PRO A 213 -21.44 -7.50 -5.42
C PRO A 213 -22.09 -6.99 -4.13
N ALA A 214 -21.31 -6.63 -3.10
CA ALA A 214 -21.84 -6.11 -1.84
C ALA A 214 -22.51 -4.74 -2.03
N ARG A 215 -23.60 -4.48 -1.30
CA ARG A 215 -24.32 -3.19 -1.39
C ARG A 215 -23.49 -2.00 -0.91
N ASN A 216 -22.54 -2.25 -0.01
CA ASN A 216 -21.57 -1.30 0.51
C ASN A 216 -20.18 -1.51 -0.13
N ALA A 217 -20.13 -2.05 -1.36
CA ALA A 217 -18.86 -2.27 -2.05
C ALA A 217 -18.10 -0.97 -2.34
N ASN A 218 -18.75 0.20 -2.33
CA ASN A 218 -18.08 1.49 -2.34
C ASN A 218 -18.93 2.57 -1.65
N GLY A 219 -18.30 3.63 -1.19
CA GLY A 219 -18.98 4.73 -0.51
C GLY A 219 -18.01 5.81 -0.02
N ALA A 220 -18.55 6.96 0.38
CA ALA A 220 -17.76 8.00 1.01
C ALA A 220 -17.42 7.62 2.45
N LEU A 221 -16.17 7.84 2.87
CA LEU A 221 -15.73 7.46 4.22
C LEU A 221 -16.47 8.18 5.34
N LEU A 222 -17.00 9.38 5.07
CA LEU A 222 -17.65 10.21 6.09
C LEU A 222 -19.17 10.29 5.95
N GLU A 223 -19.78 9.45 5.10
CA GLU A 223 -21.23 9.43 4.90
C GLU A 223 -21.79 8.00 4.90
N GLY A 224 -23.05 7.86 5.32
CA GLY A 224 -23.80 6.60 5.29
C GLY A 224 -23.04 5.43 5.91
N ALA A 225 -23.09 4.27 5.26
CA ALA A 225 -22.40 3.06 5.72
C ALA A 225 -20.87 3.20 5.76
N GLY A 226 -20.28 4.12 4.98
CA GLY A 226 -18.84 4.37 5.02
C GLY A 226 -18.42 5.05 6.33
N ARG A 227 -19.25 5.96 6.86
CA ARG A 227 -19.04 6.57 8.17
C ARG A 227 -19.09 5.55 9.30
N GLU A 228 -20.10 4.68 9.29
CA GLU A 228 -20.23 3.61 10.29
C GLU A 228 -19.01 2.68 10.30
N LEU A 229 -18.56 2.26 9.12
CA LEU A 229 -17.35 1.42 8.97
C LEU A 229 -16.08 2.16 9.43
N PHE A 230 -15.97 3.44 9.11
CA PHE A 230 -14.82 4.24 9.55
C PHE A 230 -14.81 4.45 11.06
N ASP A 231 -15.96 4.76 11.67
CA ASP A 231 -16.07 4.95 13.12
C ASP A 231 -15.73 3.64 13.86
N GLU A 232 -16.19 2.48 13.36
CA GLU A 232 -15.80 1.16 13.91
C GLU A 232 -14.28 0.93 13.85
N VAL A 233 -13.65 1.27 12.72
CA VAL A 233 -12.19 1.19 12.58
C VAL A 233 -11.50 2.18 13.52
N ALA A 234 -11.95 3.43 13.59
CA ALA A 234 -11.36 4.44 14.45
C ALA A 234 -11.41 4.02 15.92
N ASP A 235 -12.56 3.51 16.38
CA ASP A 235 -12.75 2.98 17.73
C ASP A 235 -11.83 1.78 18.02
N ALA A 236 -11.75 0.82 17.09
CA ALA A 236 -10.88 -0.35 17.23
C ALA A 236 -9.39 0.04 17.35
N LEU A 237 -9.00 1.15 16.73
CA LEU A 237 -7.64 1.66 16.71
C LEU A 237 -7.33 2.67 17.83
N GLY A 238 -8.35 3.09 18.59
CA GLY A 238 -8.24 4.15 19.59
C GLY A 238 -7.91 5.51 18.96
N VAL A 239 -8.39 5.77 17.75
CA VAL A 239 -8.20 7.04 17.03
C VAL A 239 -9.31 8.01 17.41
N THR A 240 -8.93 9.17 17.93
CA THR A 240 -9.87 10.27 18.15
C THR A 240 -9.96 11.12 16.89
N VAL A 241 -11.15 11.22 16.32
CA VAL A 241 -11.42 12.04 15.15
C VAL A 241 -11.97 13.39 15.61
N ILE A 242 -11.28 14.47 15.26
CA ILE A 242 -11.69 15.82 15.64
C ILE A 242 -12.29 16.56 14.45
N ALA A 243 -13.45 17.17 14.68
CA ALA A 243 -14.08 18.10 13.75
C ALA A 243 -13.31 19.42 13.79
N ASP A 244 -12.33 19.58 12.89
CA ASP A 244 -11.69 20.85 12.65
C ASP A 244 -12.53 21.64 11.63
N TYR A 245 -13.24 22.66 12.10
CA TYR A 245 -13.95 23.65 11.26
C TYR A 245 -13.00 24.53 10.46
#